data_AF-A0A7S3TZH2-F1
#
_entry.id   AF-A0A7S3TZH2-F1
#
_cell.length_a   1.000
_cell.length_b   1.000
_cell.length_c   1.000
_cell.angle_alpha   90.00
_cell.angle_beta   90.00
_cell.angle_gamma   90.00
#
_symmetry.space_group_name_H-M   'P 1'
#
loop_
_entity.id
_entity.type
_entity.pdbx_description
1 polymer ?
#
loop_
_entity_poly.entity_id
_entity_poly.type
_entity_poly.pdbx_seq_one_letter_code
_entity_poly.pdbx_strand_id
1 'polypeptide(L)'
;AAEELASRTEVLSASASNQFTGLMKYLKKNSEWEEQQKRVMASDMEAFIPEDFDETLRAEFERRVSFGERLNTELMTSAKWVKVLRDIKVIVEPSKSGSQTSGKGRLTLADADIIFKKVLHNCDHGGKKLTYDLFCKALCLASKVARPDLEDE
;
A
#
# COMPACT_ATOMS: atom_id res chain seq x y z
N ALA A 1 10.57 13.25 -29.76
CA ALA A 1 11.07 12.23 -28.81
C ALA A 1 9.98 11.22 -28.38
N ALA A 2 8.69 11.56 -28.38
CA ALA A 2 7.61 10.60 -28.08
C ALA A 2 7.21 9.68 -29.26
N GLU A 3 7.54 10.06 -30.50
CA GLU A 3 7.22 9.25 -31.71
C GLU A 3 8.20 8.10 -31.97
N GLU A 4 9.34 8.03 -31.28
CA GLU A 4 10.36 7.00 -31.53
C GLU A 4 10.13 5.71 -30.73
N LEU A 5 9.31 5.77 -29.67
CA LEU A 5 8.97 4.61 -28.83
C LEU A 5 7.81 3.77 -29.37
N ALA A 6 6.97 4.34 -30.24
CA ALA A 6 5.90 3.59 -30.92
C ALA A 6 6.43 2.67 -32.03
N SER A 7 7.60 3.00 -32.60
CA SER A 7 8.23 2.30 -33.72
C SER A 7 8.92 0.98 -33.35
N ARG A 8 8.97 0.61 -32.06
CA ARG A 8 9.53 -0.66 -31.56
C ARG A 8 8.48 -1.75 -31.32
N THR A 9 7.25 -1.53 -31.74
CA THR A 9 6.23 -2.58 -31.70
C THR A 9 6.40 -3.47 -32.92
N GLU A 10 7.44 -4.32 -32.90
CA GLU A 10 7.51 -5.45 -33.82
C GLU A 10 6.21 -6.25 -33.68
N VAL A 11 5.37 -6.20 -34.72
CA VAL A 11 4.14 -6.97 -34.78
C VAL A 11 4.55 -8.44 -34.70
N LEU A 12 4.29 -9.08 -33.56
CA LEU A 12 4.58 -10.49 -33.34
C LEU A 12 4.04 -11.29 -34.54
N SER A 13 4.88 -12.15 -35.12
CA SER A 13 4.43 -13.03 -36.20
C SER A 13 3.17 -13.80 -35.77
N ALA A 14 2.27 -14.14 -36.69
CA ALA A 14 1.00 -14.82 -36.35
C ALA A 14 1.23 -16.09 -35.51
N SER A 15 2.35 -16.80 -35.74
CA SER A 15 2.79 -17.94 -34.93
C SER A 15 3.18 -17.54 -33.50
N ALA A 16 3.99 -16.48 -33.34
CA ALA A 16 4.36 -15.95 -32.02
C ALA A 16 3.15 -15.39 -31.26
N SER A 17 2.20 -14.76 -31.95
CA SER A 17 0.94 -14.28 -31.36
C SER A 17 0.06 -15.42 -30.86
N ASN A 18 -0.01 -16.54 -31.58
CA ASN A 18 -0.76 -17.73 -31.16
C ASN A 18 -0.10 -18.43 -29.95
N GLN A 19 1.23 -18.53 -29.95
CA GLN A 19 1.99 -19.05 -28.81
C GLN A 19 1.82 -18.15 -27.58
N PHE A 20 1.87 -16.82 -27.76
CA PHE A 20 1.67 -15.84 -26.70
C PHE A 20 0.24 -15.91 -26.11
N THR A 21 -0.77 -16.04 -26.96
CA THR A 21 -2.17 -16.23 -26.52
C THR A 21 -2.35 -17.53 -25.74
N GLY A 22 -1.70 -18.61 -26.17
CA GLY A 22 -1.68 -19.89 -25.47
C GLY A 22 -1.04 -19.80 -24.08
N LEU A 23 0.03 -19.02 -23.94
CA LEU A 23 0.69 -18.75 -22.65
C LEU A 23 -0.18 -17.87 -21.74
N MET A 24 -0.80 -16.82 -22.28
CA MET A 24 -1.69 -15.94 -21.52
C MET A 24 -2.90 -16.67 -20.93
N LYS A 25 -3.38 -17.74 -21.56
CA LYS A 25 -4.47 -18.58 -21.05
C LYS A 25 -4.17 -19.20 -19.68
N TYR A 26 -2.90 -19.43 -19.36
CA TYR A 26 -2.48 -20.02 -18.08
C TYR A 26 -2.08 -18.98 -17.04
N LEU A 27 -2.05 -17.69 -17.40
CA LEU A 27 -1.80 -16.63 -16.45
C LEU A 27 -3.04 -16.44 -15.58
N LYS A 28 -2.85 -16.58 -14.27
CA LYS A 28 -3.91 -16.28 -13.30
C LYS A 28 -4.12 -14.77 -13.30
N LYS A 29 -5.37 -14.32 -13.52
CA LYS A 29 -5.75 -12.92 -13.33
C LYS A 29 -5.49 -12.53 -11.87
N ASN A 30 -5.04 -11.29 -11.67
CA ASN A 30 -4.96 -10.73 -10.33
C ASN A 30 -6.36 -10.67 -9.74
N SER A 31 -6.46 -10.86 -8.42
CA SER A 31 -7.66 -10.49 -7.68
C SER A 31 -7.88 -8.98 -7.72
N GLU A 32 -9.12 -8.52 -7.56
CA GLU A 32 -9.46 -7.09 -7.49
C GLU A 32 -8.65 -6.37 -6.40
N TRP A 33 -8.43 -7.06 -5.27
CA TRP A 33 -7.57 -6.58 -4.19
C TRP A 33 -6.12 -6.36 -4.63
N GLU A 34 -5.54 -7.30 -5.40
CA GLU A 34 -4.18 -7.16 -5.92
C GLU A 34 -4.07 -6.04 -6.97
N GLU A 35 -5.11 -5.85 -7.79
CA GLU A 35 -5.16 -4.73 -8.74
C GLU A 35 -5.27 -3.39 -8.01
N GLN A 36 -6.10 -3.30 -6.97
CA GLN A 36 -6.23 -2.10 -6.17
C GLN A 36 -4.91 -1.76 -5.46
N GLN A 37 -4.23 -2.77 -4.90
CA GLN A 37 -2.90 -2.57 -4.32
C GLN A 37 -1.92 -2.01 -5.35
N LYS A 38 -1.89 -2.57 -6.57
CA LYS A 38 -1.03 -2.05 -7.65
C LYS A 38 -1.36 -0.61 -8.00
N ARG A 39 -2.64 -0.24 -8.08
CA ARG A 39 -3.06 1.15 -8.34
C ARG A 39 -2.54 2.09 -7.25
N VAL A 40 -2.76 1.78 -5.98
CA VAL A 40 -2.29 2.63 -4.87
C VAL A 40 -0.77 2.78 -4.86
N MET A 41 -0.01 1.73 -5.19
CA MET A 41 1.45 1.84 -5.25
C MET A 41 1.94 2.69 -6.43
N ALA A 42 1.25 2.59 -7.58
CA ALA A 42 1.62 3.27 -8.82
C ALA A 42 1.15 4.73 -8.91
N SER A 43 0.14 5.11 -8.13
CA SER A 43 -0.40 6.48 -8.10
C SER A 43 0.39 7.40 -7.17
N ASP A 44 0.36 8.70 -7.48
CA ASP A 44 0.85 9.76 -6.60
C ASP A 44 -0.11 10.02 -5.43
N MET A 45 0.42 10.47 -4.30
CA MET A 45 -0.36 10.68 -3.07
C MET A 45 -1.56 11.62 -3.22
N GLU A 46 -1.45 12.62 -4.10
CA GLU A 46 -2.51 13.59 -4.39
C GLU A 46 -3.77 12.93 -4.96
N ALA A 47 -3.66 11.72 -5.52
CA ALA A 47 -4.80 10.99 -6.07
C ALA A 47 -5.71 10.37 -5.00
N PHE A 48 -5.26 10.26 -3.75
CA PHE A 48 -6.01 9.59 -2.68
C PHE A 48 -6.08 10.36 -1.35
N ILE A 49 -5.40 11.49 -1.23
CA ILE A 49 -5.51 12.38 -0.07
C ILE A 49 -6.16 13.70 -0.52
N PRO A 50 -7.37 14.03 -0.03
CA PRO A 50 -7.93 15.35 -0.26
C PRO A 50 -7.02 16.43 0.32
N GLU A 51 -6.84 17.54 -0.41
CA GLU A 51 -5.91 18.63 -0.05
C GLU A 51 -6.12 19.13 1.39
N ASP A 52 -7.37 19.24 1.84
CA ASP A 52 -7.75 19.67 3.19
C ASP A 52 -7.16 18.78 4.30
N PHE A 53 -6.84 17.53 4.00
CA PHE A 53 -6.27 16.59 4.95
C PHE A 53 -4.75 16.42 4.82
N ASP A 54 -4.10 16.92 3.76
CA ASP A 54 -2.65 16.71 3.58
C ASP A 54 -1.83 17.34 4.71
N GLU A 55 -2.06 18.61 5.01
CA GLU A 55 -1.32 19.31 6.08
C GLU A 55 -1.51 18.63 7.43
N THR A 56 -2.74 18.17 7.71
CA THR A 56 -3.07 17.47 8.96
C THR A 56 -2.35 16.12 9.04
N LEU A 57 -2.35 15.35 7.95
CA LEU A 57 -1.67 14.05 7.89
C LEU A 57 -0.15 14.20 7.97
N ARG A 58 0.41 15.23 7.34
CA ARG A 58 1.84 15.55 7.40
C ARG A 58 2.26 15.92 8.81
N ALA A 59 1.53 16.81 9.48
CA ALA A 59 1.79 17.18 10.88
C ALA A 59 1.67 15.95 11.80
N GLU A 60 0.68 15.08 11.56
CA GLU A 60 0.54 13.82 12.28
C GLU A 60 1.78 12.94 12.07
N PHE A 61 2.20 12.73 10.81
CA PHE A 61 3.39 11.94 10.46
C PHE A 61 4.65 12.45 11.16
N GLU A 62 4.97 13.73 11.02
CA GLU A 62 6.16 14.34 11.61
C GLU A 62 6.19 14.19 13.14
N ARG A 63 5.04 14.40 13.80
CA ARG A 63 4.92 14.21 15.25
C ARG A 63 5.15 12.74 15.66
N ARG A 64 4.72 11.77 14.85
CA ARG A 64 4.97 10.34 15.13
C ARG A 64 6.42 9.95 14.89
N VAL A 65 7.03 10.54 13.87
CA VAL A 65 8.41 10.23 13.47
C VAL A 65 9.42 10.89 14.40
N SER A 66 9.16 12.08 14.92
CA SER A 66 10.03 12.78 15.87
C SER A 66 9.95 12.24 17.30
N PHE A 67 8.97 11.39 17.62
CA PHE A 67 8.85 10.78 18.94
C PHE A 67 10.06 9.89 19.25
N GLY A 68 10.75 10.19 20.35
CA GLY A 68 11.98 9.51 20.80
C GLY A 68 13.24 9.87 20.00
N GLU A 69 13.10 10.57 18.87
CA GLU A 69 14.20 10.96 17.97
C GLU A 69 13.88 12.35 17.39
N ARG A 70 14.12 13.42 18.15
CA ARG A 70 13.63 14.79 17.81
C ARG A 70 14.12 15.32 16.46
N LEU A 71 15.24 14.81 15.96
CA LEU A 71 15.83 15.20 14.67
C LEU A 71 15.28 14.39 13.49
N ASN A 72 14.48 13.36 13.74
CA ASN A 72 13.84 12.58 12.70
C ASN A 72 12.47 13.21 12.37
N THR A 73 12.35 13.78 11.19
CA THR A 73 11.11 14.38 10.68
C THR A 73 10.55 13.63 9.48
N GLU A 74 11.33 12.70 8.90
CA GLU A 74 11.06 12.19 7.54
C GLU A 74 10.88 10.68 7.46
N LEU A 75 11.42 9.90 8.42
CA LEU A 75 11.57 8.46 8.25
C LEU A 75 10.89 7.65 9.36
N MET A 76 9.77 7.00 9.03
CA MET A 76 9.01 6.15 9.94
C MET A 76 9.45 4.69 9.91
N THR A 77 9.74 4.12 11.08
CA THR A 77 10.05 2.68 11.22
C THR A 77 8.79 1.83 11.30
N SER A 78 8.90 0.52 11.06
CA SER A 78 7.78 -0.44 11.25
C SER A 78 7.21 -0.36 12.67
N ALA A 79 8.07 -0.21 13.69
CA ALA A 79 7.60 -0.06 15.07
C ALA A 79 6.74 1.20 15.27
N LYS A 80 7.14 2.34 14.69
CA LYS A 80 6.36 3.58 14.75
C LYS A 80 5.05 3.45 13.95
N TRP A 81 5.07 2.81 12.80
CA TRP A 81 3.88 2.49 12.01
C TRP A 81 2.86 1.64 12.78
N VAL A 82 3.30 0.53 13.37
CA VAL A 82 2.44 -0.34 14.20
C VAL A 82 1.88 0.43 15.40
N LYS A 83 2.71 1.29 16.02
CA LYS A 83 2.25 2.14 17.13
C LYS A 83 1.17 3.12 16.69
N VAL A 84 1.29 3.75 15.52
CA VAL A 84 0.24 4.62 14.97
C VAL A 84 -1.07 3.87 14.88
N LEU A 85 -1.08 2.70 14.23
CA LEU A 85 -2.28 1.89 14.01
C LEU A 85 -2.92 1.39 15.33
N ARG A 86 -2.11 1.11 16.36
CA ARG A 86 -2.60 0.79 17.70
C ARG A 86 -3.21 2.00 18.39
N ASP A 87 -2.55 3.15 18.32
CA ASP A 87 -2.99 4.38 18.97
C ASP A 87 -4.32 4.88 18.37
N ILE A 88 -4.54 4.69 17.06
CA ILE A 88 -5.83 4.95 16.40
C ILE A 88 -6.84 3.78 16.50
N LYS A 89 -6.50 2.74 17.27
CA LYS A 89 -7.36 1.58 17.57
C LYS A 89 -7.81 0.77 16.34
N VAL A 90 -7.01 0.77 15.29
CA VAL A 90 -7.24 -0.04 14.07
C VAL A 90 -6.71 -1.46 14.24
N ILE A 91 -5.60 -1.64 14.97
CA ILE A 91 -5.13 -2.96 15.40
C ILE A 91 -5.81 -3.33 16.72
N VAL A 92 -6.62 -4.39 16.70
CA VAL A 92 -7.23 -4.96 17.91
C VAL A 92 -6.35 -6.09 18.41
N GLU A 93 -5.82 -5.98 19.62
CA GLU A 93 -5.12 -7.10 20.25
C GLU A 93 -6.10 -8.27 20.46
N PRO A 94 -5.68 -9.52 20.19
CA PRO A 94 -6.53 -10.65 20.47
C PRO A 94 -6.90 -10.64 21.95
N SER A 95 -8.20 -10.54 22.23
CA SER A 95 -8.76 -10.76 23.56
C SER A 95 -8.24 -12.10 24.08
N LYS A 96 -7.92 -12.18 25.38
CA LYS A 96 -7.50 -13.41 26.07
C LYS A 96 -8.51 -14.57 25.93
N SER A 97 -9.72 -14.29 25.45
CA SER A 97 -10.67 -15.29 24.96
C SER A 97 -10.33 -15.61 23.49
N GLY A 98 -9.75 -16.79 23.25
CA GLY A 98 -9.12 -17.25 22.00
C GLY A 98 -9.99 -17.35 20.74
N SER A 99 -10.87 -16.39 20.48
CA SER A 99 -11.57 -16.26 19.20
C SER A 99 -10.68 -15.51 18.20
N GLN A 100 -9.84 -16.28 17.49
CA GLN A 100 -9.11 -15.83 16.31
C GLN A 100 -10.03 -15.75 15.08
N THR A 101 -11.19 -15.11 15.20
CA THR A 101 -11.94 -14.75 13.99
C THR A 101 -11.32 -13.48 13.44
N SER A 102 -10.44 -13.65 12.44
CA SER A 102 -10.08 -12.62 11.48
C SER A 102 -11.37 -12.20 10.76
N GLY A 103 -12.16 -11.36 11.41
CA GLY A 103 -13.36 -10.78 10.85
C GLY A 103 -12.97 -9.66 9.89
N LYS A 104 -13.67 -9.56 8.76
CA LYS A 104 -13.62 -8.37 7.89
C LYS A 104 -13.71 -7.10 8.76
N GLY A 105 -12.87 -6.11 8.45
CA GLY A 105 -12.84 -4.85 9.19
C GLY A 105 -11.95 -4.84 10.45
N ARG A 106 -11.00 -5.77 10.58
CA ARG A 106 -9.98 -5.73 11.64
C ARG A 106 -8.59 -5.93 11.05
N LEU A 107 -7.72 -4.94 11.27
CA LEU A 107 -6.31 -5.05 10.90
C LEU A 107 -5.56 -5.85 11.97
N THR A 108 -4.92 -6.95 11.60
CA THR A 108 -4.02 -7.64 12.54
C THR A 108 -2.63 -7.01 12.54
N LEU A 109 -1.80 -7.36 13.53
CA LEU A 109 -0.39 -6.97 13.54
C LEU A 109 0.34 -7.49 12.28
N ALA A 110 0.03 -8.72 11.87
CA ALA A 110 0.63 -9.32 10.69
C ALA A 110 0.24 -8.56 9.41
N ASP A 111 -1.01 -8.11 9.29
CA ASP A 111 -1.46 -7.30 8.15
C ASP A 111 -0.73 -5.96 8.10
N ALA A 112 -0.56 -5.30 9.26
CA ALA A 112 0.17 -4.05 9.35
C ALA A 112 1.62 -4.18 8.86
N ASP A 113 2.31 -5.26 9.26
CA ASP A 113 3.68 -5.56 8.81
C ASP A 113 3.74 -5.94 7.32
N ILE A 114 2.75 -6.69 6.82
CA ILE A 114 2.65 -7.03 5.40
C ILE A 114 2.48 -5.75 4.57
N ILE A 115 1.59 -4.85 4.96
CA ILE A 115 1.39 -3.56 4.28
C ILE A 115 2.69 -2.77 4.28
N PHE A 116 3.33 -2.60 5.45
CA PHE A 116 4.59 -1.87 5.57
C PHE A 116 5.66 -2.42 4.61
N LYS A 117 5.89 -3.73 4.62
CA LYS A 117 6.88 -4.38 3.75
C LYS A 117 6.49 -4.29 2.28
N LYS A 118 5.20 -4.42 1.96
CA LYS A 118 4.70 -4.35 0.59
C LYS A 118 4.89 -2.96 0.00
N VAL A 119 4.60 -1.90 0.75
CA VAL A 119 4.82 -0.53 0.27
C VAL A 119 6.29 -0.26 0.02
N LEU A 120 7.17 -0.58 0.98
CA LEU A 120 8.62 -0.41 0.79
C LEU A 120 9.13 -1.19 -0.41
N HIS A 121 8.83 -2.49 -0.49
CA HIS A 121 9.37 -3.33 -1.56
C HIS A 121 8.96 -2.87 -2.96
N ASN A 122 7.74 -2.35 -3.12
CA ASN A 122 7.20 -1.96 -4.43
C ASN A 122 7.46 -0.49 -4.80
N CYS A 123 7.64 0.41 -3.83
CA CYS A 123 7.81 1.85 -4.10
C CYS A 123 9.23 2.34 -3.86
N ASP A 124 9.99 1.71 -2.97
CA ASP A 124 11.37 2.10 -2.62
C ASP A 124 12.22 0.84 -2.36
N HIS A 125 12.70 0.24 -3.45
CA HIS A 125 13.38 -1.06 -3.40
C HIS A 125 14.67 -0.98 -2.56
N GLY A 126 14.66 -1.64 -1.39
CA GLY A 126 15.77 -1.61 -0.42
C GLY A 126 15.58 -0.64 0.75
N GLY A 127 14.51 0.16 0.72
CA GLY A 127 14.09 1.03 1.82
C GLY A 127 13.75 0.23 3.10
N LYS A 128 14.01 0.86 4.25
CA LYS A 128 13.71 0.29 5.59
C LYS A 128 12.72 1.11 6.40
N LYS A 129 12.40 2.32 5.93
CA LYS A 129 11.58 3.30 6.64
C LYS A 129 10.66 3.99 5.63
N LEU A 130 9.43 4.29 6.04
CA LEU A 130 8.47 5.01 5.20
C LEU A 130 8.79 6.51 5.23
N THR A 131 8.87 7.12 4.06
CA THR A 131 8.71 8.57 3.90
C THR A 131 7.22 8.94 4.01
N TYR A 132 6.90 10.23 3.99
CA TYR A 132 5.50 10.68 4.07
C TYR A 132 4.62 10.12 2.95
N ASP A 133 5.09 10.13 1.69
CA ASP A 133 4.36 9.54 0.56
C ASP A 133 4.08 8.04 0.78
N LEU A 134 5.10 7.30 1.18
CA LEU A 134 4.96 5.87 1.46
C LEU A 134 4.04 5.59 2.65
N PHE A 135 4.06 6.45 3.66
CA PHE A 135 3.12 6.39 4.77
C PHE A 135 1.68 6.59 4.32
N CYS A 136 1.42 7.54 3.42
CA CYS A 136 0.11 7.80 2.85
C CYS A 136 -0.42 6.59 2.06
N LYS A 137 0.43 5.99 1.22
CA LYS A 137 0.13 4.74 0.51
C LYS A 137 -0.18 3.59 1.47
N ALA A 138 0.62 3.43 2.52
CA ALA A 138 0.38 2.40 3.54
C ALA A 138 -0.93 2.64 4.30
N LEU A 139 -1.26 3.91 4.61
CA LEU A 139 -2.49 4.28 5.29
C LEU A 139 -3.73 4.00 4.43
N CYS A 140 -3.67 4.28 3.13
CA CYS A 140 -4.72 3.95 2.16
C CYS A 140 -4.97 2.43 2.09
N LEU A 141 -3.92 1.62 2.07
CA LEU A 141 -4.07 0.16 2.11
C LEU A 141 -4.64 -0.32 3.45
N ALA A 142 -4.17 0.26 4.56
CA ALA A 142 -4.64 -0.11 5.89
C ALA A 142 -6.11 0.25 6.10
N SER A 143 -6.58 1.39 5.59
CA SER A 143 -7.99 1.79 5.69
C SER A 143 -8.91 0.82 4.96
N LYS A 144 -8.54 0.37 3.76
CA LYS A 144 -9.31 -0.63 3.01
C LYS A 144 -9.43 -1.98 3.73
N VAL A 145 -8.37 -2.43 4.41
CA VAL A 145 -8.44 -3.66 5.21
C VAL A 145 -9.25 -3.45 6.49
N ALA A 146 -9.10 -2.29 7.14
CA ALA A 146 -9.79 -1.96 8.39
C ALA A 146 -11.27 -1.62 8.20
N ARG A 147 -11.65 -1.14 7.02
CA ARG A 147 -13.00 -0.68 6.67
C ARG A 147 -13.34 -1.12 5.24
N PRO A 148 -13.48 -2.44 4.98
CA PRO A 148 -13.90 -2.91 3.66
C PRO A 148 -15.32 -2.47 3.33
N ASP A 149 -16.12 -2.13 4.34
CA ASP A 149 -17.52 -1.71 4.20
C ASP A 149 -17.68 -0.29 3.65
N LEU A 150 -16.59 0.48 3.54
CA LEU A 150 -16.60 1.84 2.98
C LEU A 150 -16.25 1.86 1.48
N GLU A 151 -16.17 0.71 0.81
CA GLU A 151 -15.74 0.61 -0.60
C GLU A 151 -16.84 0.92 -1.65
N ASP A 152 -18.01 1.45 -1.25
CA ASP A 152 -19.16 1.69 -2.16
C ASP A 152 -19.73 3.15 -2.15
N GLU A 153 -18.87 4.18 -2.15
CA GLU A 153 -19.28 5.55 -2.56
C GLU A 153 -18.33 6.16 -3.61
#